data_AF-K1TE03-F1
#
_entry.id   AF-K1TE03-F1
#
_cell.length_a   1.000
_cell.length_b   1.000
_cell.length_c   1.000
_cell.angle_alpha   90.00
_cell.angle_beta   90.00
_cell.angle_gamma   90.00
#
_symmetry.space_group_name_H-M   'P 1'
#
loop_
_entity.id
_entity.type
_entity.pdbx_description
1 polymer ?
#
loop_
_entity_poly.entity_id
_entity_poly.type
_entity_poly.pdbx_seq_one_letter_code
_entity_poly.pdbx_strand_id
1 'polypeptide(L)'
;MKKARHSHIVTGLPDTYGRGRIVGDYRRVALYGIDYLIKEKQNDFANCGDGTMTDDVIRLREEIALQIRALNDMKAMAAAYGYDISLPAANAKEAVQWLYFGYLAAIKTQNGAAMSVGRISTFLDIYIQRDLDKGILTETEAQELIDHLTMKFRMVKFARIPSYNQLFSGDPVWATLEVGGIGMDGRSMVTKTDFRFLH
;
A
#
# COMPACT_ATOMS: atom_id res chain seq x y z
N MET A 1 1.51 34.03 0.01
CA MET A 1 2.09 32.79 -0.55
C MET A 1 3.04 33.01 -1.73
N LYS A 2 2.61 33.53 -2.89
CA LYS A 2 3.50 33.67 -4.07
C LYS A 2 4.81 34.43 -3.81
N LYS A 3 4.74 35.59 -3.12
CA LYS A 3 5.93 36.39 -2.74
C LYS A 3 6.90 35.60 -1.85
N ALA A 4 6.40 34.89 -0.84
CA ALA A 4 7.20 34.06 0.06
C ALA A 4 7.88 32.88 -0.65
N ARG A 5 7.22 32.30 -1.67
CA ARG A 5 7.80 31.25 -2.53
C ARG A 5 8.88 31.80 -3.44
N HIS A 6 8.64 32.95 -4.05
CA HIS A 6 9.62 33.64 -4.90
C HIS A 6 10.86 34.08 -4.12
N SER A 7 10.69 34.52 -2.86
CA SER A 7 11.80 34.92 -1.99
C SER A 7 12.43 33.74 -1.22
N HIS A 8 12.08 32.50 -1.56
CA HIS A 8 12.58 31.27 -0.94
C HIS A 8 12.36 31.15 0.58
N ILE A 9 11.43 31.92 1.16
CA ILE A 9 11.04 31.79 2.58
C ILE A 9 10.21 30.52 2.78
N VAL A 10 9.40 30.16 1.78
CA VAL A 10 8.63 28.90 1.76
C VAL A 10 8.89 28.19 0.43
N THR A 11 9.59 27.07 0.46
CA THR A 11 9.97 26.31 -0.75
C THR A 11 9.47 24.86 -0.67
N GLY A 12 9.33 24.21 -1.83
CA GLY A 12 9.06 22.77 -1.92
C GLY A 12 7.67 22.29 -1.49
N LEU A 13 6.68 23.18 -1.37
CA LEU A 13 5.28 22.78 -1.13
C LEU A 13 4.79 21.79 -2.22
N PRO A 14 3.87 20.87 -1.90
CA PRO A 14 3.32 19.91 -2.85
C PRO A 14 2.26 20.56 -3.77
N ASP A 15 2.64 21.65 -4.44
CA ASP A 15 1.82 22.39 -5.41
C ASP A 15 2.07 21.97 -6.87
N THR A 16 3.13 21.18 -7.11
CA THR A 16 3.55 20.72 -8.45
C THR A 16 3.77 19.20 -8.54
N TYR A 17 3.47 18.46 -7.46
CA TYR A 17 3.58 17.00 -7.39
C TYR A 17 2.56 16.44 -6.39
N GLY A 18 2.25 15.15 -6.46
CA GLY A 18 1.32 14.53 -5.50
C GLY A 18 1.81 14.65 -4.05
N ARG A 19 0.91 14.99 -3.12
CA ARG A 19 1.27 15.19 -1.70
C ARG A 19 1.96 13.99 -1.04
N GLY A 20 1.63 12.76 -1.46
CA GLY A 20 2.10 11.54 -0.82
C GLY A 20 1.68 11.48 0.65
N ARG A 21 2.52 10.89 1.51
CA ARG A 21 2.31 10.81 2.97
C ARG A 21 1.00 10.10 3.36
N ILE A 22 0.54 9.20 2.50
CA ILE A 22 -0.60 8.33 2.73
C ILE A 22 -0.10 6.90 2.57
N VAL A 23 -0.40 6.06 3.56
CA VAL A 23 -0.10 4.64 3.51
C VAL A 23 -1.44 3.92 3.54
N GLY A 24 -1.83 3.36 2.39
CA GLY A 24 -2.95 2.44 2.34
C GLY A 24 -2.60 1.17 3.12
N ASP A 25 -3.57 0.59 3.80
CA ASP A 25 -3.36 -0.70 4.46
C ASP A 25 -3.47 -1.84 3.41
N TYR A 26 -2.41 -2.04 2.64
CA TYR A 26 -2.38 -2.98 1.52
C TYR A 26 -2.54 -4.44 1.96
N ARG A 27 -2.27 -4.75 3.24
CA ARG A 27 -2.48 -6.06 3.85
C ARG A 27 -3.94 -6.49 3.79
N ARG A 28 -4.88 -5.54 3.76
CA ARG A 28 -6.32 -5.81 3.68
C ARG A 28 -6.70 -6.55 2.41
N VAL A 29 -6.02 -6.30 1.29
CA VAL A 29 -6.27 -7.00 0.03
C VAL A 29 -5.97 -8.48 0.20
N ALA A 30 -4.83 -8.82 0.82
CA ALA A 30 -4.46 -10.19 1.13
C ALA A 30 -5.37 -10.82 2.19
N LEU A 31 -5.70 -10.09 3.25
CA LEU A 31 -6.45 -10.63 4.39
C LEU A 31 -7.93 -10.90 4.07
N TYR A 32 -8.56 -10.05 3.26
CA TYR A 32 -10.01 -10.06 3.07
C TYR A 32 -10.46 -10.32 1.63
N GLY A 33 -9.59 -10.11 0.63
CA GLY A 33 -10.01 -10.06 -0.77
C GLY A 33 -10.82 -8.80 -1.10
N ILE A 34 -10.91 -8.46 -2.39
CA ILE A 34 -11.56 -7.21 -2.80
C ILE A 34 -13.07 -7.23 -2.59
N ASP A 35 -13.74 -8.36 -2.75
CA ASP A 35 -15.22 -8.40 -2.68
C ASP A 35 -15.70 -8.07 -1.27
N TYR A 36 -14.98 -8.54 -0.24
CA TYR A 36 -15.24 -8.17 1.14
C TYR A 36 -15.01 -6.66 1.36
N LEU A 37 -13.90 -6.11 0.86
CA LEU A 37 -13.59 -4.68 1.02
C LEU A 37 -14.60 -3.77 0.31
N ILE A 38 -15.11 -4.18 -0.86
CA ILE A 38 -16.19 -3.47 -1.57
C ILE A 38 -17.46 -3.49 -0.72
N LYS A 39 -17.84 -4.66 -0.19
CA LYS A 39 -19.03 -4.80 0.66
C LYS A 39 -18.96 -3.88 1.88
N GLU A 40 -17.80 -3.83 2.54
CA GLU A 40 -17.61 -2.93 3.69
C GLU A 40 -17.67 -1.46 3.28
N LYS A 41 -17.15 -1.09 2.10
CA LYS A 41 -17.29 0.29 1.61
C LYS A 41 -18.73 0.65 1.21
N GLN A 42 -19.51 -0.30 0.73
CA GLN A 42 -20.95 -0.11 0.51
C GLN A 42 -21.69 0.08 1.85
N ASN A 43 -21.29 -0.65 2.89
CA ASN A 43 -21.79 -0.44 4.24
C ASN A 43 -21.41 0.95 4.77
N ASP A 44 -20.16 1.40 4.58
CA ASP A 44 -19.72 2.77 4.92
C ASP A 44 -20.61 3.80 4.20
N PHE A 45 -20.87 3.60 2.91
CA PHE A 45 -21.68 4.52 2.10
C PHE A 45 -23.13 4.59 2.58
N ALA A 46 -23.73 3.45 2.92
CA ALA A 46 -25.10 3.37 3.42
C ALA A 46 -25.27 4.07 4.78
N ASN A 47 -24.23 4.02 5.62
CA ASN A 47 -24.24 4.57 6.97
C ASN A 47 -23.49 5.91 7.08
N CYS A 48 -23.16 6.55 5.95
CA CYS A 48 -22.43 7.82 5.95
C CYS A 48 -23.34 9.00 6.24
N GLY A 49 -23.12 9.65 7.38
CA GLY A 49 -23.89 10.80 7.87
C GLY A 49 -25.01 10.38 8.83
N ASP A 50 -25.76 11.35 9.33
CA ASP A 50 -26.88 11.16 10.27
C ASP A 50 -28.25 11.42 9.64
N GLY A 51 -28.30 11.50 8.30
CA GLY A 51 -29.47 11.91 7.53
C GLY A 51 -29.43 13.37 7.05
N THR A 52 -28.53 14.19 7.60
CA THR A 52 -28.34 15.58 7.15
C THR A 52 -27.25 15.67 6.07
N MET A 53 -27.58 16.26 4.92
CA MET A 53 -26.63 16.44 3.81
C MET A 53 -25.87 17.76 3.93
N THR A 54 -24.90 17.80 4.83
CA THR A 54 -23.90 18.89 4.90
C THR A 54 -22.81 18.70 3.84
N ASP A 55 -22.06 19.76 3.53
CA ASP A 55 -20.95 19.71 2.56
C ASP A 55 -19.93 18.61 2.88
N ASP A 56 -19.61 18.41 4.16
CA ASP A 56 -18.67 17.37 4.59
C ASP A 56 -19.23 15.96 4.38
N VAL A 57 -20.54 15.76 4.62
CA VAL A 57 -21.20 14.47 4.37
C VAL A 57 -21.26 14.19 2.87
N ILE A 58 -21.59 15.19 2.05
CA ILE A 58 -21.64 15.05 0.59
C ILE A 58 -20.25 14.66 0.05
N ARG A 59 -19.20 15.38 0.47
CA ARG A 59 -17.82 15.11 0.08
C ARG A 59 -17.40 13.69 0.49
N LEU A 60 -17.67 13.30 1.74
CA LEU A 60 -17.29 11.97 2.23
C LEU A 60 -18.01 10.84 1.46
N ARG A 61 -19.29 11.02 1.12
CA ARG A 61 -20.04 10.06 0.31
C ARG A 61 -19.43 9.89 -1.09
N GLU A 62 -19.05 10.99 -1.73
CA GLU A 62 -18.36 10.96 -3.02
C GLU A 62 -17.01 10.24 -2.91
N GLU A 63 -16.21 10.54 -1.88
CA GLU A 63 -14.94 9.88 -1.63
C GLU A 63 -15.10 8.36 -1.40
N ILE A 64 -16.14 7.93 -0.68
CA ILE A 64 -16.44 6.50 -0.49
C ILE A 64 -16.83 5.85 -1.83
N ALA A 65 -17.65 6.51 -2.66
CA ALA A 65 -18.00 6.00 -3.98
C ALA A 65 -16.77 5.84 -4.89
N LEU A 66 -15.82 6.79 -4.82
CA LEU A 66 -14.53 6.68 -5.52
C LEU A 66 -13.67 5.54 -4.98
N GLN A 67 -13.68 5.28 -3.67
CA GLN A 67 -13.00 4.12 -3.08
C GLN A 67 -13.58 2.80 -3.59
N ILE A 68 -14.91 2.68 -3.68
CA ILE A 68 -15.58 1.48 -4.25
C ILE A 68 -15.16 1.27 -5.69
N ARG A 69 -15.13 2.34 -6.51
CA ARG A 69 -14.67 2.26 -7.90
C ARG A 69 -13.21 1.80 -7.99
N ALA A 70 -12.33 2.41 -7.19
CA ALA A 70 -10.90 2.06 -7.18
C ALA A 70 -10.64 0.60 -6.78
N LEU A 71 -11.44 0.03 -5.87
CA LEU A 71 -11.37 -1.39 -5.53
C LEU A 71 -11.73 -2.29 -6.72
N ASN A 72 -12.76 -1.93 -7.51
CA ASN A 72 -13.09 -2.65 -8.75
C ASN A 72 -11.98 -2.53 -9.80
N ASP A 73 -11.40 -1.35 -9.96
CA ASP A 73 -10.27 -1.13 -10.87
C ASP A 73 -9.05 -1.97 -10.46
N MET A 74 -8.85 -2.21 -9.16
CA MET A 74 -7.80 -3.10 -8.66
C MET A 74 -8.01 -4.55 -9.10
N LYS A 75 -9.26 -5.06 -9.11
CA LYS A 75 -9.59 -6.38 -9.67
C LYS A 75 -9.26 -6.44 -11.16
N ALA A 76 -9.69 -5.43 -11.93
CA ALA A 76 -9.41 -5.38 -13.36
C ALA A 76 -7.90 -5.33 -13.65
N MET A 77 -7.15 -4.54 -12.87
CA MET A 77 -5.71 -4.46 -12.98
C MET A 77 -5.05 -5.81 -12.75
N ALA A 78 -5.39 -6.50 -11.67
CA ALA A 78 -4.77 -7.78 -11.35
C ALA A 78 -5.20 -8.91 -12.29
N ALA A 79 -6.43 -8.87 -12.83
CA ALA A 79 -6.88 -9.79 -13.87
C ALA A 79 -6.01 -9.70 -15.13
N ALA A 80 -5.49 -8.52 -15.48
CA ALA A 80 -4.55 -8.35 -16.59
C ALA A 80 -3.21 -9.09 -16.37
N TYR A 81 -2.89 -9.45 -15.12
CA TYR A 81 -1.75 -10.29 -14.77
C TYR A 81 -2.13 -11.76 -14.55
N GLY A 82 -3.38 -12.16 -14.84
CA GLY A 82 -3.86 -13.53 -14.69
C GLY A 82 -4.29 -13.92 -13.27
N TYR A 83 -4.56 -12.93 -12.40
CA TYR A 83 -4.93 -13.16 -10.99
C TYR A 83 -6.36 -12.71 -10.70
N ASP A 84 -7.14 -13.55 -10.00
CA ASP A 84 -8.45 -13.16 -9.43
C ASP A 84 -8.34 -12.89 -7.93
N ILE A 85 -8.58 -11.62 -7.58
CA ILE A 85 -8.26 -11.03 -6.28
C ILE A 85 -9.52 -10.80 -5.44
N SER A 86 -10.65 -11.30 -5.93
CA SER A 86 -11.95 -11.20 -5.30
C SER A 86 -11.95 -11.77 -3.88
N LEU A 87 -11.28 -12.90 -3.69
CA LEU A 87 -11.22 -13.65 -2.44
C LEU A 87 -9.92 -13.41 -1.65
N PRO A 88 -9.92 -13.69 -0.33
CA PRO A 88 -8.71 -13.63 0.50
C PRO A 88 -7.57 -14.52 -0.01
N ALA A 89 -6.34 -14.16 0.33
CA ALA A 89 -5.14 -14.96 0.10
C ALA A 89 -5.25 -16.37 0.69
N ALA A 90 -5.10 -17.40 -0.13
CA ALA A 90 -5.10 -18.78 0.32
C ALA A 90 -3.72 -19.24 0.84
N ASN A 91 -2.63 -18.70 0.29
CA ASN A 91 -1.23 -19.10 0.54
C ASN A 91 -0.29 -17.90 0.64
N ALA A 92 0.98 -18.13 1.02
CA ALA A 92 1.99 -17.09 1.18
C ALA A 92 2.29 -16.36 -0.14
N LYS A 93 2.32 -17.09 -1.26
CA LYS A 93 2.52 -16.51 -2.60
C LYS A 93 1.39 -15.52 -2.92
N GLU A 94 0.15 -15.91 -2.69
CA GLU A 94 -1.01 -15.03 -2.85
C GLU A 94 -0.99 -13.87 -1.85
N ALA A 95 -0.61 -14.07 -0.59
CA ALA A 95 -0.56 -12.99 0.39
C ALA A 95 0.43 -11.89 -0.02
N VAL A 96 1.62 -12.29 -0.48
CA VAL A 96 2.64 -11.39 -1.05
C VAL A 96 2.09 -10.69 -2.30
N GLN A 97 1.49 -11.44 -3.22
CA GLN A 97 1.00 -10.93 -4.49
C GLN A 97 -0.20 -9.97 -4.33
N TRP A 98 -1.16 -10.29 -3.47
CA TRP A 98 -2.32 -9.45 -3.17
C TRP A 98 -1.94 -8.14 -2.51
N LEU A 99 -1.03 -8.21 -1.54
CA LEU A 99 -0.48 -7.03 -0.92
C LEU A 99 0.20 -6.14 -1.97
N TYR A 100 1.02 -6.75 -2.84
CA TYR A 100 1.69 -6.00 -3.90
C TYR A 100 0.69 -5.38 -4.88
N PHE A 101 -0.41 -6.06 -5.25
CA PHE A 101 -1.45 -5.44 -6.09
C PHE A 101 -2.12 -4.24 -5.42
N GLY A 102 -2.35 -4.29 -4.11
CA GLY A 102 -2.80 -3.14 -3.34
C GLY A 102 -1.85 -1.94 -3.49
N TYR A 103 -0.55 -2.18 -3.31
CA TYR A 103 0.47 -1.14 -3.47
C TYR A 103 0.63 -0.68 -4.93
N LEU A 104 0.57 -1.60 -5.89
CA LEU A 104 0.71 -1.35 -7.32
C LEU A 104 -0.38 -0.41 -7.83
N ALA A 105 -1.63 -0.60 -7.37
CA ALA A 105 -2.73 0.29 -7.70
C ALA A 105 -2.47 1.73 -7.21
N ALA A 106 -1.91 1.89 -6.00
CA ALA A 106 -1.57 3.20 -5.46
C ALA A 106 -0.49 3.90 -6.30
N ILE A 107 0.61 3.21 -6.65
CA ILE A 107 1.70 3.80 -7.44
C ILE A 107 1.38 3.94 -8.93
N LYS A 108 0.33 3.30 -9.44
CA LYS A 108 -0.16 3.53 -10.81
C LYS A 108 -1.09 4.73 -10.93
N THR A 109 -1.73 5.14 -9.83
CA THR A 109 -2.73 6.21 -9.82
C THR A 109 -2.23 7.50 -9.18
N GLN A 110 -1.22 7.41 -8.31
CA GLN A 110 -0.66 8.53 -7.57
C GLN A 110 0.85 8.61 -7.73
N ASN A 111 1.39 9.83 -7.78
CA ASN A 111 2.83 10.10 -7.87
C ASN A 111 3.33 10.89 -6.65
N GLY A 112 2.83 10.52 -5.47
CA GLY A 112 3.22 11.15 -4.20
C GLY A 112 4.73 11.23 -4.02
N ALA A 113 5.23 12.24 -3.30
CA ALA A 113 6.67 12.29 -3.00
C ALA A 113 7.11 11.03 -2.27
N ALA A 114 6.43 10.69 -1.16
CA ALA A 114 6.64 9.44 -0.43
C ALA A 114 5.43 8.52 -0.57
N MET A 115 5.66 7.32 -1.11
CA MET A 115 4.68 6.26 -1.34
C MET A 115 5.07 5.01 -0.54
N SER A 116 4.91 5.06 0.79
CA SER A 116 5.37 3.98 1.67
C SER A 116 4.49 2.75 1.60
N VAL A 117 5.10 1.58 1.85
CA VAL A 117 4.42 0.28 1.85
C VAL A 117 3.82 -0.03 3.23
N GLY A 118 4.41 0.51 4.30
CA GLY A 118 3.93 0.38 5.67
C GLY A 118 4.54 -0.82 6.40
N ARG A 119 3.81 -1.35 7.39
CA ARG A 119 4.28 -2.45 8.25
C ARG A 119 3.73 -3.79 7.78
N ILE A 120 4.46 -4.46 6.89
CA ILE A 120 4.00 -5.67 6.19
C ILE A 120 4.77 -6.94 6.52
N SER A 121 5.99 -6.85 7.08
CA SER A 121 6.87 -8.00 7.30
C SER A 121 6.28 -9.03 8.26
N THR A 122 5.93 -8.61 9.47
CA THR A 122 5.29 -9.46 10.49
C THR A 122 3.95 -10.03 9.99
N PHE A 123 3.21 -9.29 9.16
CA PHE A 123 1.95 -9.76 8.59
C PHE A 123 2.16 -10.88 7.56
N LEU A 124 3.11 -10.71 6.64
CA LEU A 124 3.44 -11.73 5.64
C LEU A 124 4.03 -12.98 6.30
N ASP A 125 4.76 -12.83 7.40
CA ASP A 125 5.31 -13.95 8.16
C ASP A 125 4.23 -14.92 8.64
N ILE A 126 3.02 -14.46 8.96
CA ILE A 126 1.90 -15.33 9.37
C ILE A 126 1.56 -16.34 8.26
N TYR A 127 1.51 -15.90 7.01
CA TYR A 127 1.23 -16.77 5.87
C TYR A 127 2.43 -17.65 5.53
N ILE A 128 3.64 -17.08 5.54
CA ILE A 128 4.88 -17.80 5.23
C ILE A 128 5.12 -18.91 6.27
N GLN A 129 5.01 -18.61 7.56
CA GLN A 129 5.23 -19.58 8.62
C GLN A 129 4.22 -20.72 8.57
N ARG A 130 2.93 -20.39 8.33
CA ARG A 130 1.89 -21.40 8.13
C ARG A 130 2.19 -22.34 6.96
N ASP A 131 2.70 -21.80 5.86
CA ASP A 131 2.99 -22.59 4.66
C ASP A 131 4.29 -23.40 4.82
N LEU A 132 5.28 -22.89 5.56
CA LEU A 132 6.47 -23.64 5.99
C LEU A 132 6.08 -24.82 6.89
N ASP A 133 5.23 -24.60 7.89
CA ASP A 133 4.78 -25.65 8.82
C ASP A 133 4.00 -26.77 8.11
N LYS A 134 3.33 -26.44 7.01
CA LYS A 134 2.60 -27.40 6.15
C LYS A 134 3.45 -28.04 5.07
N GLY A 135 4.71 -27.63 4.91
CA GLY A 135 5.57 -28.08 3.81
C GLY A 135 5.07 -27.65 2.43
N ILE A 136 4.27 -26.59 2.33
CA ILE A 136 3.77 -26.02 1.07
C ILE A 136 4.89 -25.28 0.32
N LEU A 137 5.80 -24.65 1.07
CA LEU A 137 6.98 -23.99 0.54
C LEU A 137 8.17 -24.22 1.47
N THR A 138 9.36 -24.09 0.92
CA THR A 138 10.65 -24.17 1.61
C THR A 138 11.14 -22.78 2.04
N GLU A 139 12.14 -22.71 2.92
CA GLU A 139 12.75 -21.44 3.32
C GLU A 139 13.33 -20.66 2.13
N THR A 140 13.91 -21.37 1.16
CA THR A 140 14.44 -20.76 -0.07
C THR A 140 13.32 -20.14 -0.91
N GLU A 141 12.19 -20.82 -1.06
CA GLU A 141 11.02 -20.28 -1.77
C GLU A 141 10.38 -19.11 -1.00
N ALA A 142 10.41 -19.14 0.34
CA ALA A 142 9.99 -18.01 1.16
C ALA A 142 10.87 -16.77 0.91
N GLN A 143 12.19 -16.95 0.87
CA GLN A 143 13.12 -15.87 0.55
C GLN A 143 12.90 -15.35 -0.87
N GLU A 144 12.71 -16.23 -1.86
CA GLU A 144 12.44 -15.83 -3.24
C GLU A 144 11.19 -14.93 -3.37
N LEU A 145 10.12 -15.23 -2.62
CA LEU A 145 8.93 -14.37 -2.58
C LEU A 145 9.26 -12.96 -2.06
N ILE A 146 10.06 -12.85 -1.00
CA ILE A 146 10.46 -11.56 -0.41
C ILE A 146 11.45 -10.81 -1.31
N ASP A 147 12.36 -11.52 -1.97
CA ASP A 147 13.31 -10.96 -2.92
C ASP A 147 12.58 -10.38 -4.14
N HIS A 148 11.62 -11.12 -4.71
CA HIS A 148 10.83 -10.63 -5.83
C HIS A 148 9.93 -9.45 -5.45
N LEU A 149 9.35 -9.46 -4.24
CA LEU A 149 8.60 -8.31 -3.73
C LEU A 149 9.50 -7.07 -3.59
N THR A 150 10.66 -7.24 -2.94
CA THR A 150 11.63 -6.17 -2.73
C THR A 150 12.18 -5.64 -4.05
N MET A 151 12.44 -6.54 -5.02
CA MET A 151 12.83 -6.17 -6.37
C MET A 151 11.78 -5.27 -7.03
N LYS A 152 10.49 -5.59 -6.89
CA LYS A 152 9.42 -4.73 -7.43
C LYS A 152 9.34 -3.37 -6.75
N PHE A 153 9.62 -3.28 -5.44
CA PHE A 153 9.71 -1.98 -4.77
C PHE A 153 10.88 -1.13 -5.29
N ARG A 154 12.02 -1.75 -5.62
CA ARG A 154 13.19 -1.07 -6.20
C ARG A 154 12.96 -0.58 -7.64
N MET A 155 11.95 -1.10 -8.34
CA MET A 155 11.64 -0.75 -9.73
C MET A 155 10.64 0.40 -9.87
N VAL A 156 10.06 0.88 -8.77
CA VAL A 156 9.08 1.98 -8.82
C VAL A 156 9.78 3.26 -9.28
N LYS A 157 9.16 3.96 -10.24
CA LYS A 157 9.65 5.22 -10.79
C LYS A 157 8.50 6.17 -11.07
N PHE A 158 8.75 7.46 -10.88
CA PHE A 158 7.83 8.52 -11.23
C PHE A 158 8.55 9.52 -12.13
N ALA A 159 7.90 9.97 -13.20
CA ALA A 159 8.44 11.07 -13.99
C ALA A 159 8.48 12.36 -13.15
N ARG A 160 9.65 12.99 -13.03
CA ARG A 160 9.87 14.20 -12.23
C ARG A 160 10.51 15.30 -13.07
N ILE A 161 10.15 16.55 -12.78
CA ILE A 161 10.76 17.74 -13.39
C ILE A 161 12.10 18.07 -12.72
N PRO A 162 13.03 18.78 -13.38
CA PRO A 162 14.34 19.10 -12.81
C PRO A 162 14.29 19.82 -11.45
N SER A 163 13.31 20.71 -11.24
CA SER A 163 13.12 21.42 -9.96
C SER A 163 12.70 20.51 -8.81
N TYR A 164 12.00 19.40 -9.09
CA TYR A 164 11.73 18.38 -8.08
C TYR A 164 13.03 17.68 -7.67
N ASN A 165 13.87 17.32 -8.64
CA ASN A 165 15.14 16.62 -8.37
C ASN A 165 16.14 17.48 -7.58
N GLN A 166 16.04 18.81 -7.68
CA GLN A 166 16.83 19.74 -6.85
C GLN A 166 16.37 19.74 -5.38
N LEU A 167 15.09 19.47 -5.11
CA LEU A 167 14.53 19.38 -3.76
C LEU A 167 14.66 17.97 -3.17
N PHE A 168 14.49 16.95 -4.01
CA PHE A 168 14.48 15.53 -3.67
C PHE A 168 15.42 14.78 -4.61
N SER A 169 16.72 14.83 -4.32
CA SER A 169 17.76 14.24 -5.16
C SER A 169 17.81 12.72 -5.04
N GLY A 170 18.37 12.05 -6.06
CA GLY A 170 18.59 10.60 -6.07
C GLY A 170 17.39 9.75 -6.52
N ASP A 171 16.39 10.38 -7.15
CA ASP A 171 15.15 9.73 -7.62
C ASP A 171 14.46 8.86 -6.55
N PRO A 172 14.15 9.45 -5.37
CA PRO A 172 13.59 8.70 -4.24
C PRO A 172 12.09 8.43 -4.43
N VAL A 173 11.65 7.25 -3.98
CA VAL A 173 10.24 6.84 -3.94
C VAL A 173 9.71 6.77 -2.50
N TRP A 174 10.60 6.53 -1.53
CA TRP A 174 10.25 6.20 -0.14
C TRP A 174 9.16 5.12 -0.05
N ALA A 175 9.41 3.98 -0.71
CA ALA A 175 8.70 2.72 -0.50
C ALA A 175 9.05 2.13 0.88
N THR A 176 8.86 2.94 1.93
CA THR A 176 9.29 2.65 3.29
C THR A 176 8.54 1.44 3.84
N LEU A 177 9.32 0.50 4.37
CA LEU A 177 8.89 -0.68 5.09
C LEU A 177 9.29 -0.51 6.55
N GLU A 178 8.35 -0.76 7.47
CA GLU A 178 8.65 -0.88 8.90
C GLU A 178 8.85 -2.36 9.26
N VAL A 179 9.92 -2.66 10.00
CA VAL A 179 10.30 -4.02 10.45
C VAL A 179 10.40 -4.09 11.97
N GLY A 180 10.09 -5.25 12.54
CA GLY A 180 10.23 -5.51 13.98
C GLY A 180 9.33 -4.64 14.89
N GLY A 181 9.88 -4.16 16.00
CA GLY A 181 9.16 -3.41 17.05
C GLY A 181 8.67 -4.27 18.22
N ILE A 182 7.88 -3.68 19.12
CA ILE A 182 7.31 -4.35 20.30
C ILE A 182 5.80 -4.12 20.32
N GLY A 183 5.03 -5.16 20.66
CA GLY A 183 3.58 -5.07 20.85
C GLY A 183 3.20 -4.38 22.15
N MET A 184 1.96 -3.92 22.26
CA MET A 184 1.44 -3.35 23.52
C MET A 184 1.42 -4.37 24.68
N ASP A 185 1.46 -5.65 24.34
CA ASP A 185 1.57 -6.77 25.29
C ASP A 185 3.02 -7.08 25.71
N GLY A 186 3.99 -6.31 25.23
CA GLY A 186 5.41 -6.46 25.54
C GLY A 186 6.13 -7.52 24.70
N ARG A 187 5.44 -8.28 23.84
CA ARG A 187 6.10 -9.28 22.97
C ARG A 187 6.83 -8.60 21.81
N SER A 188 7.94 -9.20 21.41
CA SER A 188 8.65 -8.78 20.20
C SER A 188 7.76 -9.00 18.97
N MET A 189 7.78 -8.03 18.06
CA MET A 189 7.16 -8.14 16.73
C MET A 189 8.18 -8.55 15.65
N VAL A 190 9.42 -8.84 16.07
CA VAL A 190 10.46 -9.37 15.18
C VAL A 190 10.11 -10.79 14.75
N THR A 191 10.13 -11.03 13.44
CA THR A 191 9.87 -12.34 12.84
C THR A 191 10.97 -12.76 11.88
N LYS A 192 10.93 -14.01 11.39
CA LYS A 192 11.87 -14.48 10.35
C LYS A 192 11.78 -13.62 9.10
N THR A 193 10.58 -13.19 8.70
CA THR A 193 10.39 -12.33 7.53
C THR A 193 11.06 -10.96 7.68
N ASP A 194 11.23 -10.41 8.88
CA ASP A 194 12.05 -9.21 9.06
C ASP A 194 13.51 -9.45 8.62
N PHE A 195 14.08 -10.61 8.98
CA PHE A 195 15.41 -11.00 8.52
C PHE A 195 15.43 -11.26 7.01
N ARG A 196 14.38 -11.86 6.43
CA ARG A 196 14.27 -12.05 4.98
C ARG A 196 14.27 -10.73 4.20
N PHE A 197 13.68 -9.67 4.74
CA PHE A 197 13.72 -8.33 4.13
C PHE A 197 15.08 -7.63 4.28
N LEU A 198 15.87 -8.00 5.30
CA LEU A 198 17.19 -7.41 5.57
C LEU A 198 18.34 -8.13 4.85
N HIS A 199 18.13 -9.38 4.43
CA HIS A 199 19.07 -10.21 3.67
C HIS A 199 19.35 -9.62 2.28
#